data_AF-A0ABC9SLX1-F1
#
_entry.id   AF-A0ABC9SLX1-F1
#
_cell.length_a   1.000
_cell.length_b   1.000
_cell.length_c   1.000
_cell.angle_alpha   90.00
_cell.angle_beta   90.00
_cell.angle_gamma   90.00
#
_symmetry.space_group_name_H-M   'P 1'
#
loop_
_entity.id
_entity.type
_entity.pdbx_description
1 polymer ?
#
loop_
_entity_poly.entity_id
_entity_poly.type
_entity_poly.pdbx_seq_one_letter_code
_entity_poly.pdbx_strand_id
1 'polypeptide(L)' 'MAGIIYRMKTGCQWRAIPSNFGSGQTCHRRFQEWERAGVFKKVYKSILKYYKE' A
#
# COMPACT_ATOMS: atom_id res chain seq x y z
N MET A 1 -8.39 -2.42 -2.29
CA MET A 1 -6.91 -2.41 -2.12
C MET A 1 -6.20 -1.47 -3.10
N ALA A 2 -6.75 -1.23 -4.29
CA ALA A 2 -6.16 -0.31 -5.28
C ALA A 2 -5.90 1.12 -4.75
N GLY A 3 -6.66 1.62 -3.76
CA GLY A 3 -6.40 2.93 -3.15
C GLY A 3 -5.06 3.06 -2.40
N ILE A 4 -4.57 1.99 -1.77
CA ILE A 4 -3.25 1.99 -1.12
C ILE A 4 -2.15 2.11 -2.18
N ILE A 5 -2.26 1.31 -3.25
CA ILE A 5 -1.30 1.31 -4.36
C ILE A 5 -1.34 2.66 -5.09
N TYR A 6 -2.54 3.21 -5.32
CA TYR A 6 -2.71 4.54 -5.90
C TYR A 6 -1.96 5.59 -5.08
N ARG A 7 -2.17 5.63 -3.77
CA ARG A 7 -1.41 6.54 -2.88
C ARG A 7 0.09 6.31 -2.96
N MET A 8 0.55 5.06 -2.97
CA MET A 8 1.99 4.77 -3.07
C MET A 8 2.59 5.27 -4.38
N LYS A 9 1.82 5.27 -5.48
CA LYS A 9 2.25 5.83 -6.77
C LYS A 9 2.20 7.35 -6.83
N THR A 10 1.20 7.98 -6.22
CA THR A 10 0.95 9.43 -6.37
C THR A 10 1.49 10.27 -5.21
N GLY A 11 1.75 9.67 -4.05
CA GLY A 11 2.09 10.38 -2.83
C GLY A 11 0.94 11.19 -2.21
N CYS A 12 -0.29 11.05 -2.72
CA CYS A 12 -1.41 11.88 -2.28
C CYS A 12 -1.76 11.65 -0.80
N GLN A 13 -2.46 12.62 -0.20
CA GLN A 13 -3.03 12.42 1.14
C GLN A 13 -4.11 11.31 1.10
N TRP A 14 -4.31 10.61 2.22
CA TRP A 14 -5.32 9.56 2.31
C TRP A 14 -6.73 10.06 1.95
N ARG A 15 -7.08 11.27 2.36
CA ARG A 15 -8.36 11.91 2.06
C ARG A 15 -8.53 12.30 0.58
N ALA A 16 -7.42 12.43 -0.15
CA ALA A 16 -7.41 12.76 -1.57
C ALA A 16 -7.49 11.52 -2.48
N ILE A 17 -7.61 10.32 -1.91
CA ILE A 17 -7.81 9.10 -2.70
C ILE A 17 -9.19 9.20 -3.39
N PRO A 18 -9.25 9.01 -4.71
CA PRO A 18 -10.51 9.02 -5.43
C PRO A 18 -11.52 8.00 -4.86
N SER A 19 -12.79 8.38 -4.80
CA SER A 19 -13.84 7.59 -4.16
C SER A 19 -14.07 6.23 -4.81
N ASN A 20 -13.74 6.08 -6.09
CA ASN A 20 -13.78 4.80 -6.81
C ASN A 20 -12.83 3.72 -6.23
N PHE A 21 -11.84 4.12 -5.43
CA PHE A 21 -10.94 3.20 -4.73
C PHE A 21 -11.39 2.87 -3.30
N GLY A 22 -12.53 3.42 -2.86
CA GLY A 22 -13.04 3.37 -1.50
C GLY A 22 -12.60 4.56 -0.65
N SER A 23 -13.03 4.61 0.60
CA SER A 23 -12.71 5.73 1.48
C SER A 23 -11.22 5.74 1.88
N GLY A 24 -10.65 6.94 1.95
CA GLY A 24 -9.28 7.16 2.42
C GLY A 24 -9.00 6.59 3.79
N GLN A 25 -9.99 6.64 4.69
CA GLN A 25 -9.90 6.10 6.06
C GLN A 25 -9.77 4.57 6.06
N THR A 26 -10.59 3.88 5.25
CA THR A 26 -10.49 2.42 5.11
C THR A 26 -9.15 2.04 4.49
N CYS A 27 -8.67 2.78 3.48
CA CYS A 27 -7.35 2.55 2.89
C CYS A 27 -6.23 2.73 3.93
N HIS A 28 -6.30 3.76 4.76
CA HIS A 28 -5.31 4.01 5.81
C HIS A 28 -5.31 2.90 6.87
N ARG A 29 -6.48 2.46 7.34
CA ARG A 29 -6.58 1.34 8.29
C ARG A 29 -5.98 0.05 7.72
N ARG A 30 -6.30 -0.27 6.46
CA ARG A 30 -5.74 -1.43 5.76
C ARG A 30 -4.22 -1.31 5.57
N PHE A 31 -3.71 -0.12 5.31
CA PHE A 31 -2.27 0.13 5.24
C PHE A 31 -1.57 -0.18 6.57
N GLN A 32 -2.14 0.27 7.69
CA GLN A 32 -1.62 -0.04 9.02
C GLN A 32 -1.69 -1.54 9.35
N GLU A 33 -2.76 -2.24 8.97
CA GLU A 33 -2.85 -3.70 9.10
C GLU A 33 -1.72 -4.40 8.33
N TRP A 34 -1.39 -3.94 7.12
CA TRP A 34 -0.30 -4.48 6.31
C TRP A 34 1.08 -4.23 6.90
N GLU A 35 1.28 -3.03 7.44
CA GLU A 35 2.51 -2.68 8.14
C GLU A 35 2.75 -3.60 9.34
N ARG A 36 1.73 -3.78 10.19
CA ARG A 36 1.78 -4.69 11.35
C ARG A 36 1.99 -6.14 10.94
N ALA A 37 1.36 -6.58 9.85
CA ALA A 37 1.54 -7.92 9.31
C ALA A 37 2.89 -8.11 8.56
N GLY A 38 3.71 -7.06 8.46
CA GLY A 38 5.02 -7.09 7.80
C GLY A 38 4.95 -7.29 6.29
N VAL A 39 3.83 -6.94 5.64
CA VAL A 39 3.61 -7.16 4.20
C VAL A 39 4.70 -6.47 3.37
N PHE A 40 5.04 -5.22 3.69
CA PHE A 40 6.08 -4.48 2.98
C PHE A 40 7.46 -5.14 3.09
N LYS A 41 7.79 -5.71 4.26
CA LYS A 41 9.04 -6.47 4.45
C LYS A 41 9.07 -7.73 3.59
N LYS A 42 7.93 -8.43 3.46
CA LYS A 42 7.80 -9.62 2.59
C LYS A 42 7.98 -9.23 1.13
N VAL A 43 7.30 -8.18 0.67
CA VAL A 43 7.44 -7.65 -0.70
C VAL A 43 8.88 -7.27 -1.00
N TYR A 44 9.54 -6.53 -0.10
CA TYR A 44 10.95 -6.16 -0.27
C TYR A 44 11.87 -7.38 -0.42
N LYS A 45 11.69 -8.41 0.42
CA LYS A 45 12.45 -9.66 0.29
C LYS A 45 12.20 -10.36 -1.05
N SER A 46 10.96 -10.40 -1.53
CA SER A 46 10.62 -10.98 -2.83
C SER A 46 11.28 -10.22 -3.98
N ILE A 47 11.27 -8.88 -3.94
CA ILE A 47 11.93 -8.04 -4.94
C ILE A 47 13.45 -8.28 -4.94
N LEU A 48 14.07 -8.29 -3.76
CA LEU A 48 15.51 -8.57 -3.65
C LEU A 48 15.88 -9.97 -4.16
N LYS A 49 15.01 -10.97 -3.97
CA LYS A 49 15.23 -12.30 -4.52
C LYS A 49 15.22 -12.26 -6.05
N TYR A 50 14.22 -11.60 -6.64
CA TYR A 50 14.09 -11.48 -8.10
C TYR A 50 15.30 -10.83 -8.77
N TYR A 51 15.94 -9.82 -8.15
CA TYR A 51 17.14 -9.18 -8.70
C TYR A 51 18.45 -9.95 -8.47
N LYS A 52 18.43 -10.99 -7.62
CA LYS A 52 19.60 -11.85 -7.37
C LYS A 52 19.63 -13.10 -8.25
N GLU A 53 18.54 -13.37 -8.97
CA GLU A 53 18.39 -14.40 -9.99
C GLU A 53 18.60 -13.77 -11.38
#